data_AF-A0A2V7W0M0-F1
#
_entry.id   AF-A0A2V7W0M0-F1
#
_cell.length_a   1.000
_cell.length_b   1.000
_cell.length_c   1.000
_cell.angle_alpha   90.00
_cell.angle_beta   90.00
_cell.angle_gamma   90.00
#
_symmetry.space_group_name_H-M   'P 1'
#
loop_
_entity.id
_entity.type
_entity.pdbx_description
1 polymer ?
#
loop_
_entity_poly.entity_id
_entity_poly.type
_entity_poly.pdbx_seq_one_letter_code
_entity_poly.pdbx_strand_id
1 'polypeptide(L)'
;MKKRLVLIGSLAVAGLMLFGNGMWLYAKAQLAQVLLERAWARTLHGEQDVKPWRWADTCPIARLQFPRQRRSYIVLAGASGRNLAFGPGHVDGTAAPEQIG
;
A
#
# COMPACT_ATOMS: atom_id res chain seq x y z
N MET A 1 -21.55 17.17 39.15
CA MET A 1 -21.00 17.91 37.98
C MET A 1 -19.59 17.47 37.60
N LYS A 2 -18.62 17.45 38.52
CA LYS A 2 -17.22 17.02 38.25
C LYS A 2 -17.08 15.64 37.59
N LYS A 3 -17.86 14.64 38.03
CA LYS A 3 -17.85 13.28 37.44
C LYS A 3 -18.26 13.24 35.96
N ARG A 4 -19.21 14.10 35.52
CA ARG A 4 -19.62 14.18 34.10
C ARG A 4 -18.51 14.80 33.24
N LEU A 5 -17.84 15.84 33.73
CA LEU A 5 -16.70 16.45 33.04
C LEU A 5 -15.53 15.48 32.87
N VAL A 6 -15.21 14.68 33.90
CA VAL A 6 -14.19 13.62 33.81
C VAL A 6 -14.57 12.57 32.77
N LEU A 7 -15.84 12.15 32.73
CA LEU A 7 -16.33 11.15 31.77
C LEU A 7 -16.33 11.66 30.32
N ILE A 8 -16.67 12.93 30.11
CA ILE A 8 -16.60 13.58 28.79
C ILE A 8 -15.14 13.72 28.36
N GLY A 9 -14.26 14.15 29.27
CA GLY A 9 -12.83 14.26 29.00
C GLY A 9 -12.20 12.93 28.62
N SER A 10 -12.52 11.84 29.34
CA SER A 10 -12.00 10.51 29.02
C SER A 10 -12.50 9.98 27.68
N LEU A 11 -13.79 10.21 27.35
CA LEU A 11 -14.34 9.86 26.03
C LEU A 11 -13.68 10.65 24.89
N ALA A 12 -13.45 11.94 25.09
CA ALA A 12 -12.79 12.77 24.09
C ALA A 12 -11.35 12.32 23.82
N VAL A 13 -10.59 11.99 24.87
CA VAL A 13 -9.22 11.45 24.76
C VAL A 13 -9.23 10.09 24.04
N ALA A 14 -10.14 9.19 24.41
CA ALA A 14 -10.28 7.90 23.73
C ALA A 14 -10.61 8.10 22.24
N GLY A 15 -11.55 8.98 21.91
CA GLY A 15 -11.89 9.31 20.52
C GLY A 15 -10.69 9.81 19.71
N LEU A 16 -9.89 10.72 20.29
CA LEU A 16 -8.66 11.21 19.67
C LEU A 16 -7.62 10.10 19.47
N MET A 17 -7.48 9.18 20.41
CA MET A 17 -6.60 8.02 20.28
C MET A 17 -7.03 7.09 19.14
N LEU A 18 -8.32 6.77 19.03
CA LEU A 18 -8.83 5.96 17.92
C LEU A 18 -8.62 6.65 16.57
N PHE A 19 -8.90 7.95 16.50
CA PHE A 19 -8.69 8.73 15.28
C PHE A 19 -7.21 8.77 14.87
N GLY A 20 -6.31 8.99 15.83
CA GLY A 20 -4.87 8.95 15.59
C GLY A 20 -4.39 7.60 15.04
N ASN A 21 -4.92 6.49 15.57
CA ASN A 21 -4.62 5.15 15.05
C ASN A 21 -5.11 4.94 13.61
N GLY A 22 -6.33 5.38 13.29
CA GLY A 22 -6.86 5.31 11.93
C GLY A 22 -6.04 6.16 10.95
N MET A 23 -5.68 7.38 11.36
CA MET A 23 -4.84 8.29 10.57
C MET A 23 -3.47 7.68 10.29
N TRP A 24 -2.86 7.04 11.30
CA TRP A 24 -1.57 6.37 11.15
C TRP A 24 -1.60 5.27 10.08
N LEU A 25 -2.65 4.45 10.07
CA LEU A 25 -2.81 3.39 9.08
C LEU A 25 -2.94 3.96 7.66
N TYR A 26 -3.75 5.00 7.49
CA TYR A 26 -3.94 5.66 6.19
C TYR A 26 -2.66 6.34 5.70
N ALA A 27 -1.97 7.06 6.59
CA ALA A 27 -0.71 7.72 6.25
C ALA A 27 0.36 6.72 5.81
N LYS A 28 0.48 5.58 6.51
CA LYS A 28 1.40 4.50 6.14
C LYS A 28 1.04 3.89 4.78
N ALA A 29 -0.24 3.70 4.49
CA ALA A 29 -0.70 3.18 3.21
C ALA A 29 -0.36 4.13 2.05
N GLN A 30 -0.60 5.43 2.22
CA GLN A 30 -0.24 6.45 1.22
C GLN A 30 1.28 6.51 0.99
N LEU A 31 2.07 6.46 2.06
CA LEU A 31 3.52 6.42 1.95
C LEU A 31 3.99 5.20 1.15
N ALA A 32 3.38 4.03 1.37
CA ALA A 32 3.69 2.82 0.61
C ALA A 32 3.37 2.98 -0.89
N GLN A 33 2.24 3.60 -1.25
CA GLN A 33 1.91 3.87 -2.66
C GLN A 33 2.95 4.76 -3.33
N VAL A 34 3.36 5.85 -2.67
CA VAL A 34 4.39 6.77 -3.21
C VAL A 34 5.73 6.06 -3.37
N LEU A 35 6.10 5.19 -2.43
CA LEU A 35 7.33 4.40 -2.53
C LEU A 35 7.28 3.37 -3.66
N LEU A 36 6.11 2.76 -3.89
CA LEU A 36 5.89 1.87 -5.02
C LEU A 36 6.01 2.60 -6.36
N GLU A 37 5.41 3.79 -6.49
CA GLU A 37 5.54 4.62 -7.69
C GLU A 37 7.00 4.99 -7.96
N ARG A 38 7.76 5.33 -6.91
CA ARG A 38 9.19 5.60 -7.03
C ARG A 38 9.98 4.38 -7.45
N ALA A 39 9.67 3.20 -6.90
CA ALA A 39 10.32 1.96 -7.30
C ALA A 39 10.02 1.62 -8.76
N TRP A 40 8.76 1.72 -9.17
CA TRP A 40 8.34 1.51 -10.56
C TRP A 40 9.06 2.47 -11.51
N ALA A 41 9.20 3.75 -11.14
CA ALA A 41 9.94 4.70 -11.95
C ALA A 41 11.40 4.27 -12.16
N ARG A 42 12.07 3.70 -11.16
CA ARG A 42 13.43 3.16 -11.32
C ARG A 42 13.46 1.88 -12.15
N THR A 43 12.47 1.00 -11.99
CA THR A 43 12.32 -0.18 -12.85
C THR A 43 12.22 0.19 -14.33
N LEU A 44 11.52 1.29 -14.65
CA LEU A 44 11.46 1.83 -16.01
C LEU A 44 12.82 2.32 -16.55
N HIS A 45 13.77 2.68 -15.67
CA HIS A 45 15.14 3.04 -16.07
C HIS A 45 16.05 1.80 -16.25
N GLY A 46 15.50 0.59 -16.14
CA GLY A 46 16.23 -0.67 -16.34
C GLY A 46 16.84 -1.25 -15.07
N GLU A 47 16.58 -0.68 -13.89
CA GLU A 47 16.94 -1.32 -12.62
C GLU A 47 16.08 -2.58 -12.41
N GLN A 48 16.73 -3.73 -12.21
CA GLN A 48 16.07 -4.98 -11.85
C GLN A 48 15.92 -5.09 -10.33
N ASP A 49 14.87 -5.78 -9.87
CA ASP A 49 14.59 -6.04 -8.44
C ASP A 49 14.56 -4.79 -7.54
N VAL A 50 13.95 -3.71 -8.02
CA VAL A 50 13.81 -2.46 -7.25
C VAL A 50 12.83 -2.64 -6.09
N LYS A 51 13.36 -2.74 -4.88
CA LYS A 51 12.55 -2.76 -3.66
C LYS A 51 11.98 -1.38 -3.33
N PRO A 52 10.67 -1.25 -3.03
CA PRO A 52 10.06 0.03 -2.67
C PRO A 52 10.56 0.61 -1.33
N TRP A 53 10.99 -0.25 -0.42
CA TRP A 53 11.72 0.13 0.80
C TRP A 53 12.74 -0.97 1.13
N ARG A 54 13.71 -0.66 2.00
CA ARG A 54 14.91 -1.51 2.19
C ARG A 54 14.63 -2.96 2.62
N TRP A 55 13.53 -3.20 3.32
CA TRP A 55 13.11 -4.52 3.81
C TRP A 55 11.84 -5.04 3.11
N ALA A 56 11.53 -4.54 1.90
CA ALA A 56 10.43 -5.09 1.12
C ALA A 56 10.82 -6.47 0.58
N ASP A 57 9.93 -7.43 0.76
CA ASP A 57 10.04 -8.78 0.18
C ASP A 57 9.30 -8.88 -1.17
N THR A 58 9.06 -7.75 -1.83
CA THR A 58 8.36 -7.67 -3.11
C THR A 58 8.92 -6.53 -3.95
N CYS A 59 8.79 -6.68 -5.26
CA CYS A 59 9.23 -5.73 -6.27
C CYS A 59 8.05 -5.46 -7.23
N PRO A 60 7.98 -4.26 -7.83
CA PRO A 60 6.98 -3.97 -8.83
C PRO A 60 7.36 -4.63 -10.16
N ILE A 61 6.46 -5.46 -10.71
CA ILE A 61 6.74 -6.22 -11.94
C ILE A 61 5.96 -5.71 -13.15
N ALA A 62 4.79 -5.11 -12.93
CA ALA A 62 3.95 -4.59 -14.00
C ALA A 62 3.10 -3.41 -13.52
N ARG A 63 2.52 -2.67 -14.47
CA ARG A 63 1.55 -1.61 -14.19
C ARG A 63 0.24 -1.89 -14.89
N LEU A 64 -0.80 -2.12 -14.09
CA LEU A 64 -2.16 -2.30 -14.57
C LEU A 64 -2.82 -0.93 -14.73
N GLN A 65 -3.34 -0.63 -15.92
CA GLN A 65 -4.01 0.63 -16.21
C GLN A 65 -5.47 0.37 -16.58
N PHE A 66 -6.38 1.15 -16.00
CA PHE A 66 -7.81 1.13 -16.30
C PHE A 66 -8.21 2.47 -16.93
N PRO A 67 -8.11 2.62 -18.26
CA PRO A 67 -8.34 3.91 -18.94
C PRO A 67 -9.72 4.49 -18.66
N ARG A 68 -10.75 3.65 -18.64
CA ARG A 68 -12.14 4.06 -18.38
C ARG A 68 -12.35 4.61 -16.97
N GLN A 69 -11.54 4.17 -16.00
CA GLN A 69 -11.63 4.58 -14.60
C GLN A 69 -10.59 5.64 -14.22
N ARG A 70 -9.68 6.00 -15.15
CA ARG A 70 -8.51 6.86 -14.89
C ARG A 70 -7.70 6.42 -13.67
N ARG A 71 -7.57 5.10 -13.48
CA ARG A 71 -6.82 4.50 -12.37
C ARG A 71 -5.69 3.64 -12.90
N SER A 72 -4.61 3.59 -12.14
CA SER A 72 -3.51 2.66 -12.39
C SER A 72 -3.06 2.04 -11.09
N TYR A 73 -2.68 0.77 -11.15
CA TYR A 73 -2.15 0.03 -10.02
C TYR A 73 -0.82 -0.60 -10.39
N ILE A 74 0.10 -0.63 -9.44
CA ILE A 74 1.37 -1.32 -9.57
C ILE A 74 1.15 -2.77 -9.13
N VAL A 75 1.50 -3.70 -9.99
CA VAL A 75 1.44 -5.14 -9.72
C VAL A 75 2.73 -5.56 -9.03
N LEU A 76 2.58 -6.21 -7.89
CA LEU A 76 3.65 -6.69 -7.04
C LEU A 76 4.00 -8.15 -7.35
N ALA A 77 5.28 -8.51 -7.23
CA ALA A 77 5.71 -9.90 -7.26
C ALA A 77 5.10 -10.67 -6.06
N GLY A 78 4.43 -11.78 -6.33
CA GLY A 78 3.83 -12.68 -5.34
C GLY A 78 2.49 -12.21 -4.79
N ALA A 79 1.48 -13.07 -4.86
CA ALA A 79 0.11 -12.85 -4.37
C ALA A 79 -0.04 -13.24 -2.89
N SER A 80 0.83 -12.70 -2.02
CA SER A 80 0.75 -12.93 -0.58
C SER A 80 -0.22 -11.93 0.09
N GLY A 81 -0.83 -12.31 1.22
CA GLY A 81 -1.72 -11.42 1.97
C GLY A 81 -1.07 -10.09 2.40
N ARG A 82 0.25 -10.09 2.57
CA ARG A 82 1.03 -8.88 2.87
C ARG A 82 1.16 -7.96 1.65
N ASN A 83 1.38 -8.51 0.47
CA ASN A 83 1.51 -7.72 -0.77
C ASN A 83 0.13 -7.20 -1.21
N LEU A 84 -0.91 -8.01 -1.05
CA LEU A 84 -2.30 -7.65 -1.35
C LEU A 84 -2.81 -6.47 -0.51
N ALA A 85 -2.23 -6.24 0.67
CA ALA A 85 -2.53 -5.04 1.46
C ALA A 85 -2.08 -3.73 0.81
N PHE A 86 -1.14 -3.79 -0.16
CA PHE A 86 -0.59 -2.64 -0.86
C PHE A 86 -0.98 -2.55 -2.34
N GLY A 87 -1.42 -3.64 -2.97
CA GLY A 87 -1.86 -3.61 -4.36
C GLY A 87 -2.05 -5.01 -4.94
N PRO A 88 -2.43 -5.12 -6.22
CA PRO A 88 -2.52 -6.40 -6.91
C PRO A 88 -1.18 -7.14 -6.87
N GLY A 89 -1.22 -8.43 -6.51
CA GLY A 89 -0.06 -9.31 -6.58
C GLY A 89 -0.19 -10.27 -7.76
N HIS A 90 0.93 -10.57 -8.42
CA HIS A 90 0.99 -11.62 -9.41
C HIS A 90 1.02 -12.99 -8.72
N VAL A 91 0.19 -13.92 -9.21
CA VAL A 91 0.07 -15.26 -8.64
C VAL A 91 1.23 -16.13 -9.14
N ASP A 92 2.02 -16.65 -8.20
CA ASP A 92 3.17 -17.49 -8.53
C ASP A 92 2.71 -18.74 -9.33
N GLY A 93 3.48 -19.09 -10.36
CA GLY A 93 3.17 -20.23 -11.24
C GLY A 93 2.17 -19.93 -12.37
N THR A 94 1.75 -18.68 -12.52
CA THR A 94 0.98 -18.23 -13.70
C THR A 94 1.88 -17.56 -14.73
N ALA A 95 1.41 -17.40 -15.97
CA ALA A 95 2.17 -16.75 -17.03
C ALA A 95 2.57 -15.31 -16.63
N ALA A 96 3.81 -14.92 -16.94
CA ALA A 96 4.29 -13.59 -16.64
C ALA A 96 3.42 -12.51 -17.32
N PRO A 97 3.28 -11.30 -16.76
CA PRO A 97 2.41 -10.25 -17.31
C PRO A 97 2.66 -9.90 -18.78
N GLU A 98 3.90 -10.09 -19.25
CA GLU A 98 4.34 -9.88 -20.63
C GLU A 98 4.14 -11.08 -21.57
N GLN A 99 3.87 -12.27 -21.02
CA GLN A 99 3.63 -13.49 -21.79
C GLN A 99 2.13 -13.67 -22.05
N ILE A 100 1.76 -13.93 -23.31
CA ILE A 100 0.42 -14.41 -23.63
C ILE A 100 0.37 -15.87 -23.15
N GLY A 101 -0.47 -16.12 -22.14
CA GLY A 101 -0.66 -17.45 -21.54
C GLY A 101 -1.36 -18.44 -22.46
#